data_AF-A0AB36IYV1-F1
#
_entry.id   AF-A0AB36IYV1-F1
#
_cell.length_a   1.000
_cell.length_b   1.000
_cell.length_c   1.000
_cell.angle_alpha   90.00
_cell.angle_beta   90.00
_cell.angle_gamma   90.00
#
_symmetry.space_group_name_H-M   'P 1'
#
loop_
_entity.id
_entity.type
_entity.pdbx_description
1 polymer ?
#
loop_
_entity_poly.entity_id
_entity_poly.type
_entity_poly.pdbx_seq_one_letter_code
_entity_poly.pdbx_strand_id
1 'polypeptide(L)'
;MPGNLRRKAGGKYSGVSEKDYLRSRRIVINGSSICARCGQAIDKKLRPICRRVDTSAYTVDTAHEIPTICGPDCDKSHGRKPNPWSASADHKIPVDKLPPGSPLLTDPRNLEATHLRCNISRGAGNDKQQPRTSKDWFQ
;
A
#
# COMPACT_ATOMS: atom_id res chain seq x y z
N MET A 1 2.53 -2.66 11.91
CA MET A 1 1.47 -3.54 11.41
C MET A 1 0.19 -2.72 11.33
N PRO A 2 -0.55 -2.75 10.21
CA PRO A 2 -1.91 -2.23 10.14
C PRO A 2 -2.74 -2.71 11.35
N GLY A 3 -3.57 -1.85 11.94
CA GLY A 3 -4.32 -2.20 13.16
C GLY A 3 -5.22 -3.44 13.02
N ASN A 4 -5.65 -3.75 11.79
CA ASN A 4 -6.43 -4.95 11.47
C ASN A 4 -5.60 -6.24 11.54
N LEU A 5 -4.30 -6.18 11.21
CA LEU A 5 -3.37 -7.29 11.40
C LEU A 5 -3.11 -7.56 12.88
N ARG A 6 -2.93 -6.51 13.71
CA ARG A 6 -2.75 -6.67 15.16
C ARG A 6 -3.97 -7.31 15.84
N ARG A 7 -5.20 -6.99 15.42
CA ARG A 7 -6.41 -7.62 15.97
C ARG A 7 -6.55 -9.10 15.59
N LYS A 8 -6.22 -9.48 14.35
CA LYS A 8 -6.29 -10.88 13.90
C LYS A 8 -5.09 -11.75 14.28
N ALA A 9 -3.91 -11.14 14.42
CA ALA A 9 -2.71 -11.83 14.88
C ALA A 9 -2.55 -11.78 16.41
N GLY A 10 -3.29 -10.93 17.13
CA GLY A 10 -3.03 -10.58 18.54
C GLY A 10 -3.58 -11.53 19.61
N GLY A 11 -3.93 -12.77 19.27
CA GLY A 11 -4.16 -13.79 20.29
C GLY A 11 -2.84 -14.14 20.98
N LYS A 12 -2.84 -14.33 22.31
CA LYS A 12 -1.67 -14.65 23.16
C LYS A 12 -0.88 -15.92 22.73
N TYR A 13 -1.32 -16.61 21.68
CA TYR A 13 -0.81 -17.88 21.15
C TYR A 13 -0.71 -17.94 19.61
N SER A 14 -0.79 -16.81 18.89
CA SER A 14 -0.82 -16.85 17.41
C SER A 14 0.52 -17.22 16.77
N GLY A 15 1.64 -17.07 17.47
CA GLY A 15 3.00 -17.28 16.94
C GLY A 15 3.45 -16.26 15.89
N VAL A 16 2.60 -15.28 15.54
CA VAL A 16 2.82 -14.36 14.42
C VAL A 16 3.00 -12.93 14.95
N SER A 17 4.18 -12.35 14.75
CA SER A 17 4.52 -11.03 15.29
C SER A 17 4.53 -9.90 14.25
N GLU A 18 4.41 -8.67 14.73
CA GLU A 18 4.63 -7.47 13.90
C GLU A 18 6.02 -7.41 13.29
N LYS A 19 7.02 -7.91 14.01
CA LYS A 19 8.39 -7.98 13.54
C LYS A 19 8.49 -8.87 12.30
N ASP A 20 7.76 -9.99 12.28
CA ASP A 20 7.74 -10.91 11.14
C ASP A 20 7.04 -10.29 9.94
N TYR A 21 5.91 -9.59 10.14
CA TYR A 21 5.29 -8.82 9.06
C TYR A 21 6.24 -7.78 8.47
N LEU A 22 6.93 -7.00 9.32
CA LEU A 22 7.84 -5.96 8.84
C LEU A 22 9.05 -6.55 8.10
N ARG A 23 9.54 -7.72 8.53
CA ARG A 23 10.59 -8.48 7.82
C ARG A 23 10.09 -8.89 6.44
N SER A 24 8.95 -9.55 6.35
CA SER A 24 8.37 -10.03 5.08
C SER A 24 7.99 -8.89 4.14
N ARG A 25 7.43 -7.80 4.68
CA ARG A 25 7.19 -6.55 3.94
C ARG A 25 8.47 -6.02 3.31
N ARG A 26 9.58 -5.99 4.05
CA ARG A 26 10.87 -5.53 3.54
C ARG A 26 11.40 -6.45 2.45
N ILE A 27 11.27 -7.77 2.61
CA ILE A 27 11.68 -8.76 1.60
C ILE A 27 10.93 -8.50 0.28
N VAL A 28 9.61 -8.38 0.32
CA VAL A 28 8.79 -8.20 -0.89
C VAL A 28 9.05 -6.85 -1.56
N ILE A 29 9.09 -5.75 -0.79
CA ILE A 29 9.39 -4.42 -1.33
C ILE A 29 10.80 -4.36 -1.93
N ASN A 30 11.77 -5.04 -1.34
CA ASN A 30 13.12 -5.06 -1.89
C ASN A 30 13.26 -6.00 -3.08
N GLY A 31 12.54 -7.12 -3.08
CA GLY A 31 12.61 -8.15 -4.11
C GLY A 31 11.95 -7.79 -5.46
N SER A 32 11.07 -6.79 -5.50
CA SER A 32 10.48 -6.28 -6.75
C SER A 32 10.75 -4.79 -6.92
N SER A 33 10.98 -4.35 -8.16
CA SER A 33 11.00 -2.94 -8.57
C SER A 33 9.74 -2.53 -9.32
N ILE A 34 8.81 -3.46 -9.57
CA ILE A 34 7.61 -3.25 -10.37
C ILE A 34 6.38 -3.41 -9.49
N CYS A 35 5.42 -2.50 -9.64
CA CYS A 35 4.12 -2.58 -8.98
C CYS A 35 3.28 -3.70 -9.58
N ALA A 36 2.85 -4.65 -8.73
CA ALA A 36 2.04 -5.78 -9.14
C ALA A 36 0.65 -5.41 -9.69
N ARG A 37 0.18 -4.16 -9.48
CA ARG A 37 -1.16 -3.72 -9.91
C ARG A 37 -1.14 -2.91 -11.19
N CYS A 38 -0.31 -1.87 -11.29
CA CYS A 38 -0.26 -1.02 -12.49
C CYS A 38 0.91 -1.34 -13.43
N GLY A 39 1.83 -2.24 -13.05
CA GLY A 39 2.98 -2.61 -13.88
C GLY A 39 4.08 -1.55 -14.00
N GLN A 40 3.93 -0.40 -13.33
CA GLN A 40 4.92 0.68 -13.36
C GLN A 40 5.99 0.51 -12.28
N ALA A 41 7.14 1.17 -12.47
CA ALA A 41 8.26 1.11 -11.53
C ALA A 41 7.90 1.69 -10.15
N ILE A 42 8.45 1.09 -9.09
CA ILE A 42 8.32 1.57 -7.72
C ILE A 42 9.60 2.29 -7.33
N ASP A 43 9.51 3.60 -7.08
CA ASP A 43 10.60 4.34 -6.45
C ASP A 43 10.58 4.10 -4.93
N LYS A 44 11.64 3.42 -4.46
CA LYS A 44 11.85 3.09 -3.04
C LYS A 44 12.41 4.25 -2.23
N LYS A 45 12.88 5.32 -2.88
CA LYS A 45 13.52 6.48 -2.25
C LYS A 45 12.54 7.63 -1.96
N LEU A 46 11.28 7.50 -2.36
CA LEU A 46 10.26 8.53 -2.14
C LEU A 46 10.08 8.82 -0.65
N ARG A 47 10.21 10.11 -0.30
CA ARG A 47 10.10 10.60 1.08
C ARG A 47 8.65 10.91 1.45
N PRO A 48 8.29 10.87 2.75
CA PRO A 48 7.02 11.39 3.23
C PRO A 48 6.86 12.89 2.91
N ILE A 49 5.65 13.26 2.52
CA ILE A 49 5.28 14.58 2.02
C ILE A 49 4.41 15.33 3.03
N CYS A 50 4.21 16.62 2.79
CA CYS A 50 3.26 17.42 3.56
C CYS A 50 1.83 16.86 3.42
N ARG A 51 1.06 16.87 4.52
CA ARG A 51 -0.33 16.37 4.52
C ARG A 51 -1.26 17.19 3.61
N ARG A 52 -1.03 18.50 3.53
CA ARG A 52 -1.86 19.49 2.79
C ARG A 52 -1.58 19.53 1.30
N VAL A 53 -0.46 18.99 0.83
CA VAL A 53 -0.12 18.98 -0.61
C VAL A 53 -1.11 18.09 -1.36
N ASP A 54 -1.72 18.63 -2.41
CA ASP A 54 -2.49 17.82 -3.35
C ASP A 54 -1.54 17.02 -4.23
N THR A 55 -1.85 15.73 -4.38
CA THR A 55 -1.06 14.76 -5.12
C THR A 55 -1.81 14.21 -6.33
N SER A 56 -3.00 14.75 -6.64
CA SER A 56 -3.88 14.29 -7.72
C SER A 56 -3.22 14.37 -9.10
N ALA A 57 -2.47 15.45 -9.37
CA ALA A 57 -1.81 15.75 -10.65
C ALA A 57 -0.50 14.97 -10.90
N TYR A 58 0.06 14.32 -9.89
CA TYR A 58 1.34 13.62 -10.01
C TYR A 58 1.15 12.17 -10.42
N THR A 59 1.99 11.72 -11.34
CA THR A 59 2.05 10.33 -11.83
C THR A 59 3.21 9.59 -11.16
N VAL A 60 3.41 8.32 -11.52
CA VAL A 60 4.57 7.54 -11.04
C VAL A 60 5.89 8.23 -11.42
N ASP A 61 5.98 8.77 -12.63
CA ASP A 61 7.21 9.37 -13.15
C ASP A 61 7.51 10.71 -12.46
N THR A 62 6.49 11.53 -12.21
CA THR A 62 6.64 12.84 -11.53
C THR A 62 6.52 12.76 -10.01
N ALA A 63 6.41 11.56 -9.43
CA ALA A 63 6.23 11.37 -7.99
C ALA A 63 7.36 11.95 -7.13
N HIS A 64 8.57 12.06 -7.69
CA HIS A 64 9.75 12.59 -7.04
C HIS A 64 9.77 14.12 -6.96
N GLU A 65 8.95 14.79 -7.79
CA GLU A 65 8.81 16.25 -7.83
C GLU A 65 7.86 16.77 -6.76
N ILE A 66 7.10 15.87 -6.10
CA ILE A 66 6.13 16.26 -5.07
C ILE A 66 6.86 16.98 -3.92
N PRO A 67 6.42 18.19 -3.54
CA PRO A 67 7.05 18.98 -2.49
C PRO A 67 7.15 18.20 -1.17
N THR A 68 8.38 17.97 -0.73
CA THR A 68 8.66 17.34 0.56
C THR A 68 8.67 18.35 1.71
N ILE A 69 8.78 19.64 1.40
CA ILE A 69 8.78 20.73 2.38
C ILE A 69 7.36 21.31 2.45
N CYS A 70 6.97 21.74 3.64
CA CYS A 70 5.72 22.46 3.83
C CYS A 70 5.80 23.83 3.13
N GLY A 71 4.75 24.18 2.37
CA GLY A 71 4.64 25.50 1.74
C GLY A 71 4.46 26.62 2.76
N PRO A 72 4.45 27.89 2.30
CA PRO A 72 4.27 29.06 3.17
C PRO A 72 2.94 29.05 3.93
N ASP A 73 1.87 28.52 3.33
CA ASP A 73 0.51 28.48 3.92
C ASP A 73 0.27 27.28 4.85
N CYS A 74 1.37 26.66 5.29
CA CYS A 74 1.34 25.38 5.94
C CYS A 74 1.81 25.51 7.38
N ASP A 75 0.88 25.38 8.32
CA ASP A 75 1.19 25.41 9.74
C ASP A 75 2.14 24.25 10.06
N LYS A 76 3.38 24.56 10.43
CA LYS A 76 4.48 23.58 10.61
C LYS A 76 4.22 22.49 11.67
N SER A 77 3.04 22.50 12.30
CA SER A 77 2.60 21.63 13.38
C SER A 77 1.95 20.30 12.93
N HIS A 78 1.78 20.04 11.62
CA HIS A 78 1.14 18.80 11.18
C HIS A 78 2.15 17.64 10.94
N GLY A 79 1.68 16.41 11.17
CA GLY A 79 2.40 15.21 10.73
C GLY A 79 2.51 15.10 9.20
N ARG A 80 3.53 14.40 8.71
CA ARG A 80 3.69 14.10 7.28
C ARG A 80 2.83 12.90 6.87
N LYS A 81 2.34 12.91 5.63
CA LYS A 81 1.68 11.74 5.03
C LYS A 81 2.68 10.97 4.16
N PRO A 82 2.55 9.64 4.04
CA PRO A 82 3.37 8.88 3.09
C PRO A 82 3.09 9.34 1.66
N ASN A 83 4.10 9.29 0.79
CA ASN A 83 3.92 9.61 -0.63
C ASN A 83 2.99 8.54 -1.27
N PRO A 84 1.93 8.92 -2.01
CA PRO A 84 1.02 7.96 -2.64
C PRO A 84 1.71 6.98 -3.59
N TRP A 85 2.80 7.38 -4.22
CA TRP A 85 3.57 6.53 -5.13
C TRP A 85 4.73 5.81 -4.44
N SER A 86 4.84 5.92 -3.11
CA SER A 86 5.85 5.17 -2.35
C SER A 86 5.55 3.67 -2.33
N ALA A 87 6.61 2.89 -2.05
CA ALA A 87 6.52 1.45 -1.94
C ALA A 87 5.63 0.99 -0.78
N SER A 88 4.69 0.11 -1.10
CA SER A 88 3.81 -0.59 -0.18
C SER A 88 3.86 -2.10 -0.43
N ALA A 89 3.33 -2.86 0.52
CA ALA A 89 3.11 -4.30 0.37
C ALA A 89 1.62 -4.57 0.52
N ASP A 90 1.04 -5.19 -0.49
CA ASP A 90 -0.36 -5.60 -0.54
C ASP A 90 -0.46 -7.11 -0.24
N HIS A 91 -1.52 -7.53 0.44
CA HIS A 91 -1.77 -8.95 0.69
C HIS A 91 -2.57 -9.54 -0.47
N LYS A 92 -2.06 -10.59 -1.13
CA LYS A 92 -2.76 -11.28 -2.22
C LYS A 92 -4.13 -11.76 -1.76
N ILE A 93 -4.14 -12.50 -0.65
CA ILE A 93 -5.35 -12.86 0.11
C ILE A 93 -5.56 -11.79 1.17
N PRO A 94 -6.65 -11.00 1.08
CA PRO A 94 -6.97 -9.96 2.04
C PRO A 94 -6.99 -10.44 3.49
N VAL A 95 -6.48 -9.60 4.40
CA VAL A 95 -6.38 -9.90 5.84
C VAL A 95 -7.73 -10.24 6.48
N ASP A 96 -8.81 -9.59 6.05
CA ASP A 96 -10.17 -9.82 6.50
C ASP A 96 -10.70 -11.22 6.11
N LYS A 97 -10.17 -11.84 5.06
CA LYS A 97 -10.49 -13.23 4.66
C LYS A 97 -9.65 -14.29 5.35
N LEU A 98 -8.56 -13.92 6.02
CA LEU A 98 -7.69 -14.87 6.72
C LEU A 98 -8.19 -15.18 8.14
N PRO A 99 -8.07 -16.43 8.62
CA PRO A 99 -8.36 -16.77 10.00
C PRO A 99 -7.35 -16.11 10.95
N PRO A 100 -7.73 -15.86 12.22
CA PRO A 100 -6.81 -15.38 13.24
C PRO A 100 -5.58 -16.28 13.36
N GLY A 101 -4.39 -15.69 13.49
CA GLY A 101 -3.12 -16.43 13.60
C GLY A 101 -2.67 -17.17 12.33
N SER A 102 -3.30 -16.95 11.18
CA SER A 102 -2.85 -17.56 9.92
C SER A 102 -1.38 -17.18 9.60
N PRO A 103 -0.52 -18.13 9.19
CA PRO A 103 0.86 -17.84 8.80
C PRO A 103 0.91 -16.88 7.59
N LEU A 104 -0.12 -16.89 6.75
CA LEU A 104 -0.27 -16.03 5.57
C LEU A 104 -0.41 -14.55 5.91
N LEU A 105 -0.67 -14.19 7.17
CA LEU A 105 -0.66 -12.80 7.62
C LEU A 105 0.75 -12.17 7.50
N THR A 106 1.78 -13.01 7.61
CA THR A 106 3.19 -12.61 7.59
C THR A 106 4.04 -13.32 6.56
N ASP A 107 3.52 -14.32 5.85
CA ASP A 107 4.24 -14.99 4.80
C ASP A 107 4.53 -14.03 3.62
N PRO A 108 5.80 -13.84 3.22
CA PRO A 108 6.13 -13.03 2.05
C PRO A 108 5.49 -13.54 0.75
N ARG A 109 5.12 -14.82 0.65
CA ARG A 109 4.44 -15.38 -0.53
C ARG A 109 3.02 -14.82 -0.72
N ASN A 110 2.38 -14.39 0.37
CA ASN A 110 1.07 -13.73 0.35
C ASN A 110 1.19 -12.20 0.22
N LEU A 111 2.40 -11.67 0.03
CA LEU A 111 2.63 -10.23 -0.14
C LEU A 111 3.08 -9.92 -1.57
N GLU A 112 2.68 -8.77 -2.07
CA GLU A 112 3.11 -8.21 -3.36
C GLU A 112 3.55 -6.76 -3.20
N ALA A 113 4.60 -6.37 -3.93
CA ALA A 113 5.07 -4.99 -3.97
C ALA A 113 4.11 -4.16 -4.83
N THR A 114 3.61 -3.06 -4.27
CA THR A 114 2.66 -2.16 -4.94
C THR A 114 2.96 -0.71 -4.59
N HIS A 115 2.50 0.24 -5.40
CA HIS A 115 2.41 1.62 -4.93
C HIS A 115 1.38 1.73 -3.82
N LEU A 116 1.61 2.63 -2.87
CA LEU A 116 0.67 2.87 -1.77
C LEU A 116 -0.72 3.23 -2.27
N ARG A 117 -0.83 4.09 -3.30
CA ARG A 117 -2.09 4.50 -3.94
C ARG A 117 -2.82 3.30 -4.53
N CYS A 118 -2.13 2.42 -5.24
CA CYS A 118 -2.73 1.22 -5.83
C CYS A 118 -3.28 0.27 -4.75
N ASN A 119 -2.54 0.09 -3.65
CA ASN A 119 -2.98 -0.72 -2.52
C ASN A 119 -4.23 -0.10 -1.84
N ILE A 120 -4.20 1.20 -1.57
CA ILE A 120 -5.36 1.93 -1.00
C ILE A 120 -6.58 1.80 -1.91
N SER A 121 -6.41 2.01 -3.22
CA SER A 121 -7.49 1.94 -4.21
C SER A 121 -8.15 0.56 -4.26
N ARG A 122 -7.36 -0.52 -4.18
CA ARG A 122 -7.86 -1.90 -4.13
C ARG A 122 -8.68 -2.16 -2.86
N GLY A 123 -8.26 -1.60 -1.72
CA GLY A 123 -8.84 -1.90 -0.42
C GLY A 123 -8.83 -3.42 -0.11
N ALA A 124 -9.91 -3.94 0.47
CA ALA A 124 -10.07 -5.39 0.73
C ALA A 124 -10.42 -6.22 -0.52
N GLY A 125 -10.29 -5.64 -1.73
CA GLY A 125 -10.71 -6.28 -2.97
C GLY A 125 -12.21 -6.12 -3.24
N ASN A 126 -12.81 -5.00 -2.81
CA ASN A 126 -14.17 -4.61 -3.19
C ASN A 126 -14.20 -3.95 -4.59
N ASP A 127 -13.23 -4.24 -5.44
CA ASP A 127 -13.32 -4.00 -6.87
C ASP A 127 -14.41 -4.94 -7.41
N LYS A 128 -15.69 -4.59 -7.21
CA LYS A 128 -16.76 -5.15 -8.03
C LYS A 128 -16.36 -4.81 -9.45
N GLN A 129 -15.93 -5.81 -10.24
CA GLN A 129 -15.92 -5.65 -11.69
C GLN A 129 -17.32 -5.16 -12.04
N GLN A 130 -17.42 -3.91 -12.48
CA GLN A 130 -18.67 -3.41 -13.04
C GLN A 130 -19.00 -4.38 -14.19
N PRO A 131 -20.18 -5.01 -14.20
CA PRO A 131 -20.54 -5.88 -15.31
C PRO A 131 -20.47 -5.03 -16.58
N ARG A 132 -19.69 -5.49 -17.56
CA ARG A 132 -19.59 -4.82 -18.85
C ARG A 132 -20.99 -4.70 -19.42
N THR A 133 -21.45 -3.47 -19.65
CA THR A 133 -22.74 -3.23 -20.28
C THR A 133 -22.59 -3.32 -21.79
N SER A 134 -23.68 -3.54 -22.53
CA SER A 134 -23.64 -3.64 -24.00
C SER A 134 -23.01 -2.43 -24.68
N LYS A 135 -22.95 -1.28 -23.99
CA LYS A 135 -22.32 -0.04 -24.45
C LYS A 135 -20.78 -0.12 -24.51
N ASP A 136 -20.18 -1.00 -23.72
CA ASP A 136 -18.72 -1.18 -23.61
C ASP A 136 -18.14 -2.14 -24.67
N TRP A 137 -18.99 -2.71 -25.54
CA TRP A 137 -18.61 -3.72 -26.54
C TRP A 137 -18.28 -3.13 -27.91
N PHE A 138 -18.58 -1.85 -28.13
CA PHE A 138 -18.44 -1.16 -29.42
C PHE A 138 -17.40 -0.02 -29.38
N GLN A 139 -16.46 -0.05 -28.42
CA GLN A 139 -15.29 0.83 -28.37
C GLN A 139 -14.02 0.09 -28.78
#